data_AF-A0A162CLC9-F1
#
_entry.id   AF-A0A162CLC9-F1
#
_cell.length_a   1.000
_cell.length_b   1.000
_cell.length_c   1.000
_cell.angle_alpha   90.00
_cell.angle_beta   90.00
_cell.angle_gamma   90.00
#
_symmetry.space_group_name_H-M   'P 1'
#
loop_
_entity.id
_entity.type
_entity.pdbx_description
1 polymer ?
#
loop_
_entity_poly.entity_id
_entity_poly.type
_entity_poly.pdbx_seq_one_letter_code
_entity_poly.pdbx_strand_id
1 'polypeptide(L)'
;MQSSIKKIKSILYSNLLLLVVLFFFSSTTFAQKEELWFGTYTDDNGKVCQGRYTILRNGRALSRIILAPYGKPTMEFTVLKNDTVQRFVEISWPNMPERIATLIQYANGYYAGNFEDGTKILPIVIKEFNFQDAQLQGNWFKPSAIEVQIIENTIELLKVTKRWNKNDNRVCESSDTYSLFCALYESSVIVDGEYRHLRPAVKFVREAIQEKYPKKYDHVLVDFNNAKEISLKELHDILELAKNNLIKAIK
;
A
#
# COMPACT_ATOMS: atom_id res chain seq x y z
N MET A 1 101.12 0.53 25.99
CA MET A 1 100.30 1.74 25.79
C MET A 1 98.84 1.34 25.81
N GLN A 2 98.09 1.81 26.83
CA GLN A 2 96.62 1.86 27.04
C GLN A 2 95.80 0.61 26.61
N SER A 3 95.31 -0.29 27.48
CA SER A 3 94.34 -0.14 28.61
C SER A 3 93.17 0.76 28.23
N SER A 4 91.89 0.34 28.20
CA SER A 4 91.18 -0.35 29.29
C SER A 4 89.88 -1.02 28.82
N ILE A 5 89.58 -2.14 29.46
CA ILE A 5 88.33 -2.90 29.44
C ILE A 5 87.45 -2.43 30.61
N LYS A 6 86.15 -2.12 30.40
CA LYS A 6 85.02 -2.78 31.11
C LYS A 6 83.62 -2.24 30.78
N LYS A 7 82.71 -3.22 30.67
CA LYS A 7 81.24 -3.25 30.68
C LYS A 7 80.54 -2.20 31.57
N ILE A 8 79.25 -1.91 31.27
CA ILE A 8 78.10 -2.11 32.19
C ILE A 8 76.74 -1.98 31.45
N LYS A 9 75.95 -3.06 31.63
CA LYS A 9 74.49 -3.27 31.79
C LYS A 9 73.40 -2.62 30.91
N SER A 10 72.49 -3.53 30.56
CA SER A 10 71.13 -3.42 30.01
C SER A 10 70.16 -2.54 30.81
N ILE A 11 69.24 -1.86 30.11
CA ILE A 11 67.90 -1.53 30.62
C ILE A 11 66.86 -1.77 29.51
N LEU A 12 65.75 -2.34 29.96
CA LEU A 12 64.52 -2.80 29.33
C LEU A 12 63.98 -1.93 28.17
N TYR A 13 63.52 -2.59 27.11
CA TYR A 13 62.33 -2.17 26.37
C TYR A 13 61.28 -3.29 26.42
N SER A 14 60.41 -3.18 27.41
CA SER A 14 59.06 -3.73 27.37
C SER A 14 58.30 -2.93 26.33
N ASN A 15 57.78 -3.56 25.28
CA ASN A 15 56.54 -3.12 24.65
C ASN A 15 55.81 -4.33 24.05
N LEU A 16 54.89 -4.79 24.88
CA LEU A 16 53.72 -5.60 24.63
C LEU A 16 53.10 -5.29 23.26
N LEU A 17 53.19 -6.25 22.33
CA LEU A 17 52.45 -6.25 21.08
C LEU A 17 50.97 -6.57 21.40
N LEU A 18 50.22 -5.56 21.87
CA LEU A 18 48.79 -5.69 22.09
C LEU A 18 48.07 -5.40 20.76
N LEU A 19 47.83 -6.46 19.98
CA LEU A 19 46.97 -6.43 18.81
C LEU A 19 45.51 -6.30 19.28
N VAL A 20 45.06 -5.10 19.63
CA VAL A 20 43.64 -4.83 19.85
C VAL A 20 42.97 -4.75 18.49
N VAL A 21 42.48 -5.90 18.02
CA VAL A 21 41.48 -5.95 16.95
C VAL A 21 40.22 -5.30 17.51
N LEU A 22 40.07 -3.99 17.27
CA LEU A 22 38.77 -3.33 17.36
C LEU A 22 37.90 -3.95 16.26
N PHE A 23 37.21 -5.04 16.60
CA PHE A 23 35.99 -5.42 15.92
C PHE A 23 35.01 -4.27 16.14
N PHE A 24 35.06 -3.28 15.26
CA PHE A 24 33.89 -2.48 14.96
C PHE A 24 32.88 -3.48 14.39
N PHE A 25 32.06 -4.06 15.28
CA PHE A 25 30.73 -4.48 14.90
C PHE A 25 30.00 -3.19 14.50
N SER A 26 30.19 -2.78 13.25
CA SER A 26 29.22 -1.98 12.54
C SER A 26 27.95 -2.80 12.55
N SER A 27 27.11 -2.54 13.56
CA SER A 27 25.73 -2.96 13.56
C SER A 27 25.10 -2.26 12.37
N THR A 28 25.15 -2.91 11.21
CA THR A 28 24.23 -2.61 10.14
C THR A 28 22.87 -3.00 10.69
N THR A 29 22.21 -2.03 11.32
CA THR A 29 20.77 -2.07 11.48
C THR A 29 20.21 -2.15 10.06
N PHE A 30 19.95 -3.37 9.61
CA PHE A 30 19.18 -3.60 8.39
C PHE A 30 17.84 -2.91 8.64
N ALA A 31 17.65 -1.72 8.07
CA ALA A 31 16.39 -1.02 8.12
C ALA A 31 15.32 -1.97 7.56
N GLN A 32 14.35 -2.35 8.40
CA GLN A 32 13.26 -3.21 7.96
C GLN A 32 12.49 -2.44 6.89
N LYS A 33 12.45 -3.00 5.68
CA LYS A 33 11.79 -2.39 4.54
C LYS A 33 10.32 -2.77 4.56
N GLU A 34 9.43 -1.77 4.49
CA GLU A 34 8.01 -2.00 4.26
C GLU A 34 7.78 -2.50 2.83
N GLU A 35 6.95 -3.53 2.70
CA GLU A 35 6.58 -4.14 1.43
C GLU A 35 5.09 -3.90 1.16
N LEU A 36 4.76 -3.52 -0.07
CA LEU A 36 3.37 -3.32 -0.52
C LEU A 36 2.85 -4.59 -1.19
N TRP A 37 1.88 -5.23 -0.56
CA TRP A 37 1.21 -6.45 -1.00
C TRP A 37 -0.28 -6.17 -1.25
N PHE A 38 -0.98 -7.17 -1.78
CA PHE A 38 -2.37 -7.09 -2.19
C PHE A 38 -3.11 -8.37 -1.80
N GLY A 39 -4.43 -8.30 -1.82
CA GLY A 39 -5.25 -9.49 -1.69
C GLY A 39 -6.67 -9.13 -1.29
N THR A 40 -7.30 -10.03 -0.56
CA THR A 40 -8.71 -9.91 -0.19
C THR A 40 -8.88 -10.01 1.31
N TYR A 41 -9.85 -9.28 1.83
CA TYR A 41 -10.36 -9.39 3.19
C TYR A 41 -11.87 -9.51 3.15
N THR A 42 -12.47 -9.97 4.22
CA THR A 42 -13.94 -9.98 4.34
C THR A 42 -14.35 -8.84 5.24
N ASP A 43 -15.27 -7.99 4.80
CA ASP A 43 -15.79 -6.90 5.64
C ASP A 43 -16.80 -7.39 6.68
N ASP A 44 -17.27 -6.49 7.54
CA ASP A 44 -18.21 -6.83 8.63
C ASP A 44 -19.56 -7.39 8.12
N ASN A 45 -19.90 -7.15 6.85
CA ASN A 45 -21.10 -7.68 6.21
C ASN A 45 -20.88 -9.08 5.61
N GLY A 46 -19.67 -9.64 5.71
CA GLY A 46 -19.31 -10.90 5.07
C GLY A 46 -18.96 -10.76 3.58
N LYS A 47 -18.81 -9.53 3.05
CA LYS A 47 -18.45 -9.31 1.64
C LYS A 47 -16.94 -9.39 1.48
N VAL A 48 -16.50 -10.25 0.56
CA VAL A 48 -15.09 -10.31 0.16
C VAL A 48 -14.74 -9.07 -0.66
N CYS A 49 -13.80 -8.30 -0.15
CA CYS A 49 -13.32 -7.03 -0.69
C CYS A 49 -11.83 -7.11 -1.02
N GLN A 50 -11.37 -6.29 -1.95
CA GLN A 50 -9.94 -6.14 -2.25
C GLN A 50 -9.30 -5.09 -1.35
N GLY A 51 -8.04 -5.33 -0.98
CA GLY A 51 -7.25 -4.43 -0.16
C GLY A 51 -5.77 -4.42 -0.53
N ARG A 52 -5.09 -3.35 -0.10
CA ARG A 52 -3.64 -3.27 -0.09
C ARG A 52 -3.14 -3.61 1.30
N TYR A 53 -1.98 -4.23 1.39
CA TYR A 53 -1.36 -4.58 2.65
C TYR A 53 0.04 -3.99 2.72
N THR A 54 0.34 -3.26 3.79
CA THR A 54 1.71 -2.92 4.14
C THR A 54 2.24 -4.01 5.07
N ILE A 55 3.28 -4.69 4.64
CA ILE A 55 3.91 -5.80 5.36
C ILE A 55 5.28 -5.37 5.84
N LEU A 56 5.56 -5.62 7.12
CA LEU A 56 6.90 -5.54 7.68
C LEU A 56 7.37 -6.94 8.02
N ARG A 57 8.61 -7.26 7.65
CA ARG A 57 9.24 -8.53 7.96
C ARG A 57 10.46 -8.33 8.86
N ASN A 58 10.66 -9.27 9.79
CA ASN A 58 11.93 -9.47 10.50
C ASN A 58 12.55 -10.80 10.04
N GLY A 59 13.49 -10.74 9.10
CA GLY A 59 13.96 -11.92 8.39
C GLY A 59 12.82 -12.55 7.57
N ARG A 60 12.46 -13.81 7.87
CA ARG A 60 11.35 -14.52 7.22
C ARG A 60 10.00 -14.34 7.91
N ALA A 61 9.99 -13.86 9.15
CA ALA A 61 8.77 -13.69 9.93
C ALA A 61 8.10 -12.36 9.57
N LEU A 62 6.77 -12.38 9.40
CA LEU A 62 5.95 -11.18 9.37
C LEU A 62 5.88 -10.60 10.78
N SER A 63 6.28 -9.35 10.93
CA SER A 63 6.22 -8.61 12.20
C SER A 63 5.07 -7.62 12.25
N ARG A 64 4.59 -7.13 11.10
CA ARG A 64 3.49 -6.18 10.99
C ARG A 64 2.67 -6.42 9.74
N ILE A 65 1.34 -6.32 9.86
CA ILE A 65 0.40 -6.46 8.76
C ILE A 65 -0.64 -5.36 8.87
N ILE A 66 -0.62 -4.40 7.94
CA ILE A 66 -1.58 -3.30 7.89
C ILE A 66 -2.40 -3.42 6.63
N LEU A 67 -3.70 -3.62 6.75
CA LEU A 67 -4.65 -3.53 5.65
C LEU A 67 -5.05 -2.07 5.42
N ALA A 68 -4.95 -1.62 4.18
CA ALA A 68 -5.42 -0.33 3.68
C ALA A 68 -6.51 -0.58 2.64
N PRO A 69 -7.78 -0.78 3.05
CA PRO A 69 -8.87 -0.97 2.11
C PRO A 69 -9.12 0.29 1.28
N TYR A 70 -9.63 0.13 0.07
CA TYR A 70 -9.97 1.29 -0.76
C TYR A 70 -11.16 2.05 -0.15
N GLY A 71 -11.00 3.36 0.03
CA GLY A 71 -12.06 4.23 0.56
C GLY A 71 -12.33 4.10 2.05
N LYS A 72 -11.58 3.27 2.79
CA LYS A 72 -11.77 3.04 4.23
C LYS A 72 -10.48 3.31 5.02
N PRO A 73 -10.58 3.57 6.33
CA PRO A 73 -9.42 3.69 7.21
C PRO A 73 -8.55 2.42 7.20
N THR A 74 -7.26 2.60 7.45
CA THR A 74 -6.32 1.49 7.62
C THR A 74 -6.59 0.72 8.90
N MET A 75 -6.29 -0.58 8.87
CA MET A 75 -6.49 -1.51 9.97
C MET A 75 -5.21 -2.33 10.18
N GLU A 76 -4.71 -2.36 11.41
CA GLU A 76 -3.51 -3.13 11.77
C GLU A 76 -3.91 -4.42 12.46
N PHE A 77 -3.46 -5.55 11.92
CA PHE A 77 -3.63 -6.85 12.56
C PHE A 77 -2.52 -7.06 13.59
N THR A 78 -2.87 -7.67 14.72
CA THR A 78 -1.86 -8.08 15.70
C THR A 78 -1.31 -9.43 15.31
N VAL A 79 0.01 -9.55 15.12
CA VAL A 79 0.66 -10.84 14.90
C VAL A 79 0.87 -11.53 16.25
N LEU A 80 0.14 -12.62 16.48
CA LEU A 80 0.19 -13.40 17.72
C LEU A 80 1.32 -14.43 17.70
N LYS A 81 1.48 -15.11 16.55
CA LYS A 81 2.50 -16.15 16.35
C LYS A 81 2.95 -16.16 14.90
N ASN A 82 4.23 -16.40 14.67
CA ASN A 82 4.76 -16.58 13.33
C ASN A 82 5.73 -17.77 13.31
N ASP A 83 5.28 -18.89 12.75
CA ASP A 83 6.12 -20.08 12.61
C ASP A 83 6.59 -20.21 11.15
N THR A 84 7.83 -19.80 10.93
CA THR A 84 8.45 -19.86 9.59
C THR A 84 8.87 -21.27 9.16
N VAL A 85 8.91 -22.22 10.09
CA VAL A 85 9.24 -23.64 9.81
C VAL A 85 7.98 -24.38 9.40
N GLN A 86 6.90 -24.21 10.17
CA GLN A 86 5.58 -24.77 9.86
C GLN A 86 4.78 -23.92 8.86
N ARG A 87 5.32 -22.76 8.46
CA ARG A 87 4.81 -21.90 7.40
C ARG A 87 3.41 -21.37 7.68
N PHE A 88 3.18 -20.84 8.88
CA PHE A 88 1.94 -20.14 9.21
C PHE A 88 2.17 -18.90 10.08
N VAL A 89 1.18 -18.00 10.08
CA VAL A 89 1.10 -16.85 10.99
C VAL A 89 -0.29 -16.81 11.61
N GLU A 90 -0.36 -16.64 12.92
CA GLU A 90 -1.62 -16.37 13.63
C GLU A 90 -1.75 -14.87 13.84
N ILE A 91 -2.90 -14.33 13.48
CA ILE A 91 -3.21 -12.91 13.62
C ILE A 91 -4.56 -12.73 14.30
N SER A 92 -4.72 -11.68 15.09
CA SER A 92 -6.03 -11.25 15.55
C SER A 92 -6.56 -10.04 14.77
N TRP A 93 -7.88 -9.99 14.65
CA TRP A 93 -8.59 -8.91 13.99
C TRP A 93 -8.42 -7.60 14.78
N PRO A 94 -8.25 -6.45 14.10
CA PRO A 94 -8.11 -5.16 14.77
C PRO A 94 -9.26 -4.91 15.75
N ASN A 95 -8.92 -4.54 16.99
CA ASN A 95 -9.88 -4.28 18.08
C ASN A 95 -10.78 -5.47 18.46
N MET A 96 -10.48 -6.70 18.00
CA MET A 96 -11.20 -7.92 18.34
C MET A 96 -10.19 -9.06 18.61
N PRO A 97 -9.48 -9.04 19.76
CA PRO A 97 -8.35 -9.93 20.02
C PRO A 97 -8.73 -11.42 20.01
N GLU A 98 -9.97 -11.76 20.35
CA GLU A 98 -10.50 -13.13 20.35
C GLU A 98 -10.80 -13.65 18.93
N ARG A 99 -10.90 -12.77 17.94
CA ARG A 99 -11.13 -13.14 16.54
C ARG A 99 -9.77 -13.41 15.88
N ILE A 100 -9.35 -14.67 15.91
CA ILE A 100 -8.05 -15.14 15.44
C ILE A 100 -8.19 -15.81 14.07
N ALA A 101 -7.21 -15.61 13.19
CA ALA A 101 -7.01 -16.37 11.96
C ALA A 101 -5.62 -16.99 11.93
N THR A 102 -5.56 -18.24 11.49
CA THR A 102 -4.30 -18.88 11.09
C THR A 102 -4.14 -18.74 9.57
N LEU A 103 -3.15 -17.98 9.12
CA LEU A 103 -2.81 -17.85 7.71
C LEU A 103 -1.69 -18.81 7.35
N ILE A 104 -1.96 -19.70 6.40
CA ILE A 104 -0.99 -20.66 5.87
C ILE A 104 -0.20 -19.98 4.75
N GLN A 105 1.12 -20.11 4.79
CA GLN A 105 2.02 -19.61 3.76
C GLN A 105 2.21 -20.64 2.64
N TYR A 106 1.48 -20.49 1.54
CA TYR A 106 1.56 -21.41 0.39
C TYR A 106 2.86 -21.24 -0.42
N ALA A 107 3.33 -20.01 -0.56
CA ALA A 107 4.60 -19.66 -1.20
C ALA A 107 5.22 -18.45 -0.50
N ASN A 108 6.49 -18.13 -0.80
CA ASN A 108 7.06 -16.87 -0.32
C ASN A 108 6.19 -15.71 -0.83
N GLY A 109 5.76 -14.82 0.07
CA GLY A 109 4.87 -13.73 -0.29
C GLY A 109 3.44 -14.16 -0.64
N TYR A 110 2.95 -15.32 -0.20
CA TYR A 110 1.55 -15.72 -0.31
C TYR A 110 1.08 -16.34 1.00
N TYR A 111 0.08 -15.74 1.62
CA TYR A 111 -0.62 -16.22 2.80
C TYR A 111 -2.13 -16.25 2.56
N ALA A 112 -2.80 -17.29 3.02
CA ALA A 112 -4.26 -17.34 3.04
C ALA A 112 -4.79 -18.12 4.24
N GLY A 113 -5.96 -17.73 4.72
CA GLY A 113 -6.63 -18.33 5.85
C GLY A 113 -8.02 -17.74 6.04
N ASN A 114 -8.62 -18.00 7.19
CA ASN A 114 -9.95 -17.49 7.52
C ASN A 114 -9.97 -17.01 8.96
N PHE A 115 -10.73 -15.95 9.23
CA PHE A 115 -11.26 -15.72 10.57
C PHE A 115 -12.56 -16.50 10.72
N GLU A 116 -12.82 -16.97 11.93
CA GLU A 116 -14.10 -17.57 12.32
C GLU A 116 -14.89 -16.56 13.17
N ASP A 117 -16.17 -16.39 12.84
CA ASP A 117 -17.10 -15.51 13.57
C ASP A 117 -18.44 -16.21 13.74
N GLY A 118 -18.54 -17.02 14.80
CA GLY A 118 -19.67 -17.92 15.01
C GLY A 118 -19.78 -18.94 13.88
N THR A 119 -20.82 -18.85 13.06
CA THR A 119 -21.02 -19.72 11.88
C THR A 119 -20.48 -19.12 10.58
N LYS A 120 -19.90 -17.91 10.63
CA LYS A 120 -19.36 -17.24 9.45
C LYS A 120 -17.88 -17.55 9.27
N ILE A 121 -17.49 -17.80 8.02
CA ILE A 121 -16.11 -17.91 7.60
C ILE A 121 -15.76 -16.62 6.85
N LEU A 122 -14.73 -15.92 7.33
CA LEU A 122 -14.28 -14.64 6.81
C LEU A 122 -12.91 -14.85 6.14
N PRO A 123 -12.87 -15.22 4.84
CA PRO A 123 -11.62 -15.47 4.15
C PRO A 123 -10.74 -14.24 4.05
N ILE A 124 -9.43 -14.48 4.10
CA ILE A 124 -8.39 -13.47 3.90
C ILE A 124 -7.24 -14.06 3.08
N VAL A 125 -6.75 -13.27 2.11
CA VAL A 125 -5.60 -13.60 1.28
C VAL A 125 -4.68 -12.38 1.28
N ILE A 126 -3.39 -12.61 1.52
CA ILE A 126 -2.35 -11.58 1.52
C ILE A 126 -1.20 -12.09 0.66
N LYS A 127 -0.89 -11.40 -0.44
CA LYS A 127 0.15 -11.84 -1.36
C LYS A 127 0.85 -10.70 -2.08
N GLU A 128 2.06 -10.96 -2.56
CA GLU A 128 2.76 -10.09 -3.50
C GLU A 128 1.91 -9.90 -4.77
N PHE A 129 1.93 -8.68 -5.32
CA PHE A 129 1.13 -8.34 -6.49
C PHE A 129 1.51 -9.19 -7.70
N ASN A 130 0.51 -9.75 -8.38
CA ASN A 130 0.71 -10.41 -9.66
C ASN A 130 -0.30 -9.96 -10.72
N PHE A 131 -0.15 -10.49 -11.94
CA PHE A 131 -1.02 -10.12 -13.07
C PHE A 131 -2.50 -10.45 -12.82
N GLN A 132 -2.80 -11.55 -12.13
CA GLN A 132 -4.17 -11.92 -11.80
C GLN A 132 -4.81 -10.92 -10.84
N ASP A 133 -4.04 -10.33 -9.92
CA ASP A 133 -4.53 -9.25 -9.04
C ASP A 133 -4.88 -7.98 -9.83
N ALA A 134 -4.12 -7.69 -10.89
CA ALA A 134 -4.46 -6.58 -11.78
C ALA A 134 -5.81 -6.81 -12.46
N GLN A 135 -6.09 -8.04 -12.89
CA GLN A 135 -7.38 -8.41 -13.50
C GLN A 135 -8.53 -8.25 -12.51
N LEU A 136 -8.35 -8.75 -11.28
CA LEU A 136 -9.34 -8.60 -10.21
C LEU A 136 -9.61 -7.12 -9.90
N GLN A 137 -8.60 -6.26 -9.98
CA GLN A 137 -8.75 -4.81 -9.83
C GLN A 137 -9.36 -4.11 -11.06
N GLY A 138 -9.78 -4.85 -12.09
CA GLY A 138 -10.50 -4.31 -13.25
C GLY A 138 -9.63 -3.97 -14.46
N ASN A 139 -8.33 -4.31 -14.48
CA ASN A 139 -7.45 -3.96 -15.60
C ASN A 139 -7.82 -4.67 -16.93
N TRP A 140 -8.53 -5.80 -16.86
CA TRP A 140 -9.05 -6.52 -18.03
C TRP A 140 -10.34 -5.94 -18.62
N PHE A 141 -10.99 -5.00 -17.93
CA PHE A 141 -12.22 -4.40 -18.42
C PHE A 141 -11.91 -3.58 -19.67
N LYS A 142 -12.73 -3.77 -20.69
CA LYS A 142 -12.68 -2.93 -21.88
C LYS A 142 -13.36 -1.58 -21.58
N PRO A 143 -12.91 -0.49 -22.20
CA PRO A 143 -13.70 0.75 -22.28
C PRO A 143 -15.15 0.43 -22.64
N SER A 144 -16.10 1.01 -21.92
CA SER A 144 -17.53 0.75 -22.12
C SER A 144 -18.39 1.93 -21.64
N ALA A 145 -19.68 1.90 -21.95
CA ALA A 145 -20.64 2.91 -21.52
C ALA A 145 -20.74 3.02 -19.98
N ILE A 146 -20.56 1.92 -19.25
CA ILE A 146 -20.51 1.91 -17.78
C ILE A 146 -19.39 2.82 -17.28
N GLU A 147 -18.22 2.76 -17.92
CA GLU A 147 -17.05 3.55 -17.52
C GLU A 147 -17.26 5.04 -17.80
N VAL A 148 -17.99 5.37 -18.87
CA VAL A 148 -18.38 6.77 -19.18
C VAL A 148 -19.33 7.29 -18.11
N GLN A 149 -20.35 6.51 -17.75
CA GLN A 149 -21.32 6.88 -16.72
C GLN A 149 -20.66 7.12 -15.35
N ILE A 150 -19.61 6.37 -15.01
CA ILE A 150 -18.84 6.59 -13.78
C ILE A 150 -18.15 7.95 -13.79
N ILE A 151 -17.53 8.36 -14.91
CA ILE A 151 -16.90 9.68 -15.02
C ILE A 151 -17.96 10.78 -15.00
N GLU A 152 -19.10 10.60 -15.66
CA GLU A 152 -20.22 11.55 -15.64
C GLU A 152 -20.79 11.76 -14.23
N ASN A 153 -21.01 10.68 -13.48
CA ASN A 153 -21.45 10.78 -12.09
C ASN A 153 -20.38 11.44 -11.22
N THR A 154 -19.09 11.19 -11.47
CA THR A 154 -17.97 11.85 -10.78
C THR A 154 -18.00 13.37 -10.99
N ILE A 155 -18.26 13.81 -12.22
CA ILE A 155 -18.42 15.24 -12.56
C ILE A 155 -19.57 15.86 -11.78
N GLU A 156 -20.72 15.18 -11.68
CA GLU A 156 -21.88 15.69 -10.95
C GLU A 156 -21.65 15.74 -9.42
N LEU A 157 -20.96 14.76 -8.84
CA LEU A 157 -20.57 14.79 -7.42
C LEU A 157 -19.64 15.98 -7.12
N LEU A 158 -18.77 16.33 -8.07
CA LEU A 158 -17.79 17.41 -7.95
C LEU A 158 -18.25 18.74 -8.61
N LYS A 159 -19.54 18.91 -8.87
CA LYS A 159 -20.07 20.05 -9.65
C LYS A 159 -19.80 21.42 -9.05
N VAL A 160 -19.75 21.52 -7.71
CA VAL A 160 -19.62 22.80 -7.00
C VAL A 160 -18.49 22.76 -6.00
N THR A 161 -17.80 23.90 -5.82
CA THR A 161 -16.63 24.01 -4.94
C THR A 161 -16.91 23.54 -3.51
N LYS A 162 -18.12 23.80 -2.99
CA LYS A 162 -18.51 23.38 -1.63
C LYS A 162 -18.53 21.85 -1.44
N ARG A 163 -18.66 21.08 -2.52
CA ARG A 163 -18.63 19.61 -2.50
C ARG A 163 -17.23 19.04 -2.76
N TRP A 164 -16.25 19.86 -3.11
CA TRP A 164 -14.91 19.38 -3.43
C TRP A 164 -13.99 19.44 -2.22
N ASN A 165 -13.55 18.27 -1.75
CA ASN A 165 -12.53 18.13 -0.71
C ASN A 165 -11.12 18.11 -1.32
N LYS A 166 -10.33 19.15 -1.08
CA LYS A 166 -8.92 19.28 -1.51
C LYS A 166 -7.89 18.61 -0.58
N ASN A 167 -8.34 17.87 0.44
CA ASN A 167 -7.47 17.18 1.39
C ASN A 167 -7.76 15.67 1.37
N ASP A 168 -7.50 15.06 0.22
CA ASP A 168 -7.67 13.62 0.00
C ASP A 168 -6.66 12.82 0.83
N ASN A 169 -7.19 11.98 1.71
CA ASN A 169 -6.44 10.99 2.51
C ASN A 169 -6.83 9.54 2.14
N ARG A 170 -7.58 9.35 1.05
CA ARG A 170 -8.15 8.09 0.53
C ARG A 170 -9.20 7.42 1.41
N VAL A 171 -9.75 8.15 2.39
CA VAL A 171 -10.86 7.69 3.24
C VAL A 171 -12.14 8.41 2.80
N CYS A 172 -13.17 7.65 2.44
CA CYS A 172 -14.39 8.16 1.83
C CYS A 172 -15.56 8.05 2.82
N GLU A 173 -15.57 8.96 3.81
CA GLU A 173 -16.54 8.98 4.92
C GLU A 173 -17.72 9.93 4.72
N SER A 174 -17.55 10.99 3.92
CA SER A 174 -18.54 12.06 3.77
C SER A 174 -19.36 11.90 2.50
N SER A 175 -20.68 12.03 2.61
CA SER A 175 -21.60 12.18 1.49
C SER A 175 -21.77 13.65 1.04
N ASP A 176 -21.30 14.60 1.84
CA ASP A 176 -21.44 16.03 1.56
C ASP A 176 -20.28 16.57 0.71
N THR A 177 -19.09 15.99 0.87
CA THR A 177 -17.88 16.43 0.15
C THR A 177 -17.04 15.25 -0.30
N TYR A 178 -16.51 15.35 -1.52
CA TYR A 178 -15.74 14.31 -2.18
C TYR A 178 -14.39 14.86 -2.64
N SER A 179 -13.32 14.11 -2.43
CA SER A 179 -12.11 14.26 -3.23
C SER A 179 -12.30 13.62 -4.60
N LEU A 180 -11.37 13.85 -5.53
CA LEU A 180 -11.39 13.15 -6.83
C LEU A 180 -11.42 11.63 -6.67
N PHE A 181 -10.58 11.06 -5.81
CA PHE A 181 -10.58 9.62 -5.56
C PHE A 181 -11.92 9.14 -4.99
N CYS A 182 -12.47 9.84 -4.00
CA CYS A 182 -13.73 9.43 -3.37
C CYS A 182 -14.94 9.62 -4.28
N ALA A 183 -14.95 10.63 -5.15
CA ALA A 183 -16.00 10.79 -6.16
C ALA A 183 -15.97 9.64 -7.19
N LEU A 184 -14.78 9.21 -7.63
CA LEU A 184 -14.63 8.04 -8.51
C LEU A 184 -15.00 6.73 -7.80
N TYR A 185 -14.65 6.60 -6.53
CA TYR A 185 -15.02 5.46 -5.69
C TYR A 185 -16.54 5.35 -5.59
N GLU A 186 -17.19 6.42 -5.14
CA GLU A 186 -18.64 6.48 -4.95
C GLU A 186 -19.38 6.24 -6.27
N SER A 187 -18.94 6.89 -7.35
CA SER A 187 -19.53 6.69 -8.67
C SER A 187 -19.41 5.26 -9.17
N SER A 188 -18.29 4.59 -8.89
CA SER A 188 -18.12 3.17 -9.24
C SER A 188 -19.09 2.29 -8.46
N VAL A 189 -19.26 2.56 -7.16
CA VAL A 189 -20.19 1.81 -6.31
C VAL A 189 -21.64 2.03 -6.75
N ILE A 190 -22.03 3.27 -7.09
CA ILE A 190 -23.39 3.61 -7.55
C ILE A 190 -23.70 2.92 -8.89
N VAL A 191 -22.77 2.97 -9.84
CA VAL A 191 -23.04 2.50 -11.22
C VAL A 191 -22.86 0.98 -11.36
N ASP A 192 -21.87 0.40 -10.69
CA ASP A 192 -21.41 -0.98 -10.92
C ASP A 192 -21.43 -1.85 -9.64
N GLY A 193 -21.88 -1.31 -8.51
CA GLY A 193 -21.99 -2.02 -7.23
C GLY A 193 -20.66 -2.22 -6.48
N GLU A 194 -19.53 -1.89 -7.09
CA GLU A 194 -18.21 -1.99 -6.47
C GLU A 194 -17.16 -1.09 -7.11
N TYR A 195 -16.14 -0.76 -6.32
CA TYR A 195 -14.95 -0.05 -6.79
C TYR A 195 -13.85 -1.02 -7.22
N ARG A 196 -13.30 -0.78 -8.41
CA ARG A 196 -12.17 -1.52 -8.98
C ARG A 196 -11.06 -0.55 -9.35
N HIS A 197 -9.90 -0.66 -8.71
CA HIS A 197 -8.87 0.37 -8.74
C HIS A 197 -8.23 0.62 -10.11
N LEU A 198 -8.23 -0.40 -10.97
CA LEU A 198 -7.64 -0.40 -12.31
C LEU A 198 -8.70 -0.45 -13.43
N ARG A 199 -9.99 -0.22 -13.12
CA ARG A 199 -11.03 -0.12 -14.14
C ARG A 199 -10.78 1.07 -15.09
N PRO A 200 -11.26 1.02 -16.35
CA PRO A 200 -11.03 2.07 -17.34
C PRO A 200 -11.37 3.48 -16.87
N ALA A 201 -12.51 3.74 -16.24
CA ALA A 201 -12.88 5.08 -15.79
C ALA A 201 -11.78 5.73 -14.93
N VAL A 202 -11.26 4.98 -13.94
CA VAL A 202 -10.20 5.46 -13.05
C VAL A 202 -8.86 5.58 -13.79
N LYS A 203 -8.56 4.65 -14.70
CA LYS A 203 -7.36 4.67 -15.53
C LYS A 203 -7.32 5.91 -16.44
N PHE A 204 -8.39 6.19 -17.19
CA PHE A 204 -8.46 7.33 -18.10
C PHE A 204 -8.35 8.67 -17.36
N VAL A 205 -8.86 8.78 -16.13
CA VAL A 205 -8.64 9.98 -15.31
C VAL A 205 -7.16 10.14 -14.93
N ARG A 206 -6.48 9.06 -14.52
CA ARG A 206 -5.02 9.12 -14.26
C ARG A 206 -4.24 9.52 -15.50
N GLU A 207 -4.58 8.94 -16.65
CA GLU A 207 -3.92 9.23 -17.93
C GLU A 207 -4.15 10.67 -18.36
N ALA A 208 -5.37 11.22 -18.24
CA ALA A 208 -5.65 12.62 -18.54
C ALA A 208 -4.84 13.58 -17.64
N ILE A 209 -4.68 13.26 -16.35
CA ILE A 209 -3.81 14.03 -15.44
C ILE A 209 -2.36 13.95 -15.91
N GLN A 210 -1.86 12.76 -16.25
CA GLN A 210 -0.49 12.57 -16.70
C GLN A 210 -0.20 13.20 -18.06
N GLU A 211 -1.19 13.29 -18.94
CA GLU A 211 -1.11 13.99 -20.23
C GLU A 211 -0.90 15.49 -20.01
N LYS A 212 -1.66 16.10 -19.11
CA LYS A 212 -1.59 17.55 -18.82
C LYS A 212 -0.47 17.94 -17.86
N TYR A 213 -0.11 17.05 -16.93
CA TYR A 213 0.88 17.26 -15.86
C TYR A 213 1.88 16.09 -15.79
N PRO A 214 2.74 15.92 -16.82
CA PRO A 214 3.60 14.75 -16.95
C PRO A 214 4.61 14.62 -15.80
N LYS A 215 4.66 13.44 -15.18
CA LYS A 215 5.57 13.06 -14.09
C LYS A 215 5.55 14.01 -12.88
N LYS A 216 4.46 14.74 -12.68
CA LYS A 216 4.34 15.73 -11.59
C LYS A 216 3.89 15.11 -10.27
N TYR A 217 3.14 14.02 -10.32
CA TYR A 217 2.42 13.45 -9.19
C TYR A 217 2.75 11.96 -9.02
N ASP A 218 3.20 11.57 -7.82
CA ASP A 218 3.55 10.18 -7.50
C ASP A 218 2.28 9.35 -7.25
N HIS A 219 1.34 9.93 -6.53
CA HIS A 219 0.00 9.41 -6.29
C HIS A 219 -1.03 10.19 -7.10
N VAL A 220 -0.94 10.06 -8.42
CA VAL A 220 -1.69 10.82 -9.45
C VAL A 220 -3.02 11.42 -9.01
N LEU A 221 -4.00 10.62 -8.57
CA LEU A 221 -5.32 11.14 -8.18
C LEU A 221 -5.30 12.00 -6.91
N VAL A 222 -4.54 11.58 -5.89
CA VAL A 222 -4.48 12.23 -4.57
C VAL A 222 -3.68 13.52 -4.67
N ASP A 223 -2.48 13.46 -5.24
CA ASP A 223 -1.59 14.62 -5.28
C ASP A 223 -2.14 15.71 -6.21
N PHE A 224 -2.75 15.33 -7.34
CA PHE A 224 -3.45 16.26 -8.22
C PHE A 224 -4.62 16.93 -7.49
N ASN A 225 -5.44 16.16 -6.77
CA ASN A 225 -6.56 16.72 -6.00
C ASN A 225 -6.10 17.72 -4.93
N ASN A 226 -4.98 17.41 -4.26
CA ASN A 226 -4.48 18.17 -3.12
C ASN A 226 -3.57 19.35 -3.53
N ALA A 227 -3.17 19.42 -4.80
CA ALA A 227 -2.29 20.46 -5.31
C ALA A 227 -2.93 21.86 -5.19
N LYS A 228 -2.17 22.82 -4.68
CA LYS A 228 -2.65 24.18 -4.37
C LYS A 228 -3.09 24.92 -5.62
N GLU A 229 -2.35 24.74 -6.70
CA GLU A 229 -2.55 25.34 -8.01
C GLU A 229 -3.80 24.82 -8.74
N ILE A 230 -4.28 23.62 -8.41
CA ILE A 230 -5.42 23.02 -9.10
C ILE A 230 -6.71 23.70 -8.65
N SER A 231 -7.42 24.28 -9.61
CA SER A 231 -8.74 24.87 -9.44
C SER A 231 -9.85 23.86 -9.74
N LEU A 232 -11.09 24.18 -9.34
CA LEU A 232 -12.24 23.36 -9.69
C LEU A 232 -12.39 23.26 -11.22
N LYS A 233 -12.10 24.36 -11.93
CA LYS A 233 -12.11 24.36 -13.40
C LYS A 233 -11.11 23.34 -13.97
N GLU A 234 -9.88 23.31 -13.48
CA GLU A 234 -8.89 22.34 -13.97
C GLU A 234 -9.25 20.89 -13.67
N LEU A 235 -9.86 20.63 -12.50
CA LEU A 235 -10.41 19.32 -12.16
C LEU A 235 -11.46 18.88 -13.19
N HIS A 236 -12.41 19.76 -13.54
CA HIS A 236 -13.43 19.49 -14.55
C HIS A 236 -12.85 19.34 -15.96
N ASP A 237 -11.88 20.19 -16.34
CA ASP A 237 -11.18 20.06 -17.62
C ASP A 237 -10.51 18.67 -17.75
N ILE A 238 -9.93 18.14 -16.67
CA ILE A 238 -9.34 16.79 -16.62
C ILE A 238 -10.40 15.69 -16.75
N LEU A 239 -11.53 15.80 -16.02
CA LEU A 239 -12.61 14.81 -16.10
C LEU A 239 -13.24 14.76 -17.49
N GLU A 240 -13.43 15.92 -18.13
CA GLU A 240 -13.93 16.02 -19.50
C GLU A 240 -12.92 15.44 -20.52
N LEU A 241 -11.63 15.73 -20.36
CA LEU A 241 -10.58 15.10 -21.19
C LEU A 241 -10.60 13.57 -21.05
N ALA A 242 -10.66 13.07 -19.81
CA ALA A 242 -10.73 11.63 -19.53
C ALA A 242 -11.96 10.98 -20.16
N LYS A 243 -13.14 11.60 -20.02
CA LYS A 243 -14.40 11.13 -20.63
C LYS A 243 -14.28 11.08 -22.15
N ASN A 244 -13.77 12.13 -22.77
CA ASN A 244 -13.62 12.19 -24.23
C ASN A 244 -12.63 11.14 -24.76
N ASN A 245 -11.51 10.94 -24.08
CA ASN A 245 -10.53 9.90 -24.43
C ASN A 245 -11.12 8.50 -24.26
N LEU A 246 -11.90 8.28 -23.20
CA LEU A 246 -12.61 7.02 -22.97
C LEU A 246 -13.64 6.73 -24.06
N ILE A 247 -14.47 7.72 -24.44
CA ILE A 247 -15.45 7.59 -25.53
C ILE A 247 -14.77 7.24 -26.86
N LYS A 248 -13.60 7.84 -27.15
CA LYS A 248 -12.82 7.50 -28.34
C LYS A 248 -12.33 6.05 -28.30
N ALA A 249 -11.94 5.54 -27.14
CA ALA A 249 -11.43 4.18 -26.96
C ALA A 249 -12.53 3.09 -26.98
N ILE A 250 -13.81 3.47 -26.91
CA ILE A 250 -14.94 2.54 -27.09
C ILE A 250 -15.19 2.23 -28.56
N LYS A 251 -14.85 3.17 -29.46
CA LYS A 251 -15.03 3.04 -30.91
C LYS A 251 -13.97 2.15 -31.52
#